data_AF-A0A2W6T4X9-F1
#
_entry.id   AF-A0A2W6T4X9-F1
#
_cell.length_a   1.000
_cell.length_b   1.000
_cell.length_c   1.000
_cell.angle_alpha   90.00
_cell.angle_beta   90.00
_cell.angle_gamma   90.00
#
_symmetry.space_group_name_H-M   'P 1'
#
loop_
_entity.id
_entity.type
_entity.pdbx_description
1 polymer ?
#
loop_
_entity_poly.entity_id
_entity_poly.type
_entity_poly.pdbx_seq_one_letter_code
_entity_poly.pdbx_strand_id
1 'polypeptide(L)' 'MMTEVITPSRLSDLIGLIYDSALDRDRWPIAIEAIRLELDCANAVLALQSLDDGRAILNHATNIS' A
#
# COMPACT_ATOMS: atom_id res chain seq x y z
N MET A 1 -22.87 0.28 -1.12
CA MET A 1 -22.31 1.30 -0.20
C MET A 1 -21.61 2.32 -1.07
N MET A 2 -21.92 3.61 -0.92
CA MET A 2 -21.27 4.66 -1.71
C MET A 2 -19.80 4.74 -1.30
N THR A 3 -18.88 4.52 -2.22
CA THR A 3 -17.46 4.83 -2.01
C THR A 3 -17.37 6.33 -1.79
N GLU A 4 -17.05 6.78 -0.58
CA GLU A 4 -16.68 8.19 -0.40
C GLU A 4 -15.50 8.48 -1.33
N VAL A 5 -15.60 9.57 -2.08
CA VAL A 5 -14.54 9.98 -2.99
C VAL A 5 -13.38 10.43 -2.12
N ILE A 6 -12.24 9.74 -2.21
CA ILE A 6 -11.00 10.14 -1.54
C ILE A 6 -10.70 11.61 -1.83
N THR A 7 -10.40 12.38 -0.78
CA THR A 7 -10.09 13.80 -0.97
C THR A 7 -8.73 13.94 -1.67
N PRO A 8 -8.51 15.01 -2.46
CA PRO A 8 -7.22 15.23 -3.11
C PRO A 8 -6.03 15.30 -2.14
N SER A 9 -6.23 15.91 -0.96
CA SER A 9 -5.19 15.96 0.08
C SER A 9 -4.85 14.57 0.58
N ARG A 10 -5.87 13.73 0.82
CA ARG A 10 -5.67 12.39 1.33
C ARG A 10 -5.03 11.47 0.30
N LEU A 11 -5.41 11.60 -0.96
CA LEU A 11 -4.73 10.94 -2.07
C LEU A 11 -3.25 11.35 -2.14
N SER A 12 -2.95 12.65 -1.99
CA SER A 12 -1.58 13.15 -1.97
C SER A 12 -0.77 12.55 -0.82
N ASP A 13 -1.35 12.42 0.38
CA ASP A 13 -0.69 11.81 1.54
C ASP A 13 -0.38 10.32 1.28
N LEU A 14 -1.33 9.56 0.72
CA LEU A 14 -1.12 8.16 0.38
C LEU A 14 -0.03 7.98 -0.69
N ILE A 15 0.00 8.86 -1.69
CA ILE A 15 1.07 8.89 -2.70
C ILE A 15 2.43 9.16 -2.03
N GLY A 16 2.49 10.11 -1.09
CA GLY A 16 3.68 10.37 -0.29
C GLY A 16 4.17 9.12 0.44
N LEU A 17 3.26 8.37 1.09
CA LEU A 17 3.60 7.11 1.77
C LEU A 17 4.15 6.04 0.82
N ILE A 18 3.66 5.98 -0.43
CA ILE A 18 4.19 5.07 -1.46
C ILE A 18 5.63 5.46 -1.82
N TYR A 19 5.90 6.75 -2.06
CA TYR A 19 7.25 7.21 -2.38
C TYR A 19 8.22 7.02 -1.23
N ASP A 20 7.79 7.32 -0.01
CA ASP A 20 8.54 7.04 1.21
C ASP A 20 8.91 5.55 1.33
N SER A 21 7.98 4.65 0.98
CA SER A 21 8.20 3.20 1.03
C SER A 21 9.13 2.69 -0.08
N ALA A 22 9.22 3.42 -1.20
CA ALA A 22 10.20 3.14 -2.25
C ALA A 22 11.63 3.45 -1.78
N LEU A 23 11.79 4.45 -0.91
CA LEU A 23 13.08 4.82 -0.29
C LEU A 23 13.41 3.92 0.91
N ASP A 24 12.42 3.61 1.73
CA ASP A 24 12.53 2.76 2.92
C ASP A 24 11.52 1.61 2.87
N ARG A 25 12.02 0.41 2.58
CA ARG A 25 11.19 -0.78 2.35
C ARG A 25 10.42 -1.22 3.59
N ASP A 26 10.86 -0.85 4.79
CA ASP A 26 10.20 -1.24 6.03
C ASP A 26 8.88 -0.48 6.24
N ARG A 27 8.60 0.54 5.42
CA ARG A 27 7.38 1.36 5.49
C ARG A 27 6.21 0.79 4.67
N TRP A 28 6.45 -0.20 3.81
CA TRP A 28 5.39 -0.81 2.99
C TRP A 28 4.20 -1.37 3.79
N PRO A 29 4.39 -2.07 4.93
CA PRO A 29 3.27 -2.51 5.74
C PRO A 29 2.34 -1.38 6.19
N ILE A 30 2.91 -0.24 6.58
CA ILE A 30 2.15 0.95 7.02
C ILE A 30 1.40 1.56 5.82
N ALA A 31 2.07 1.69 4.68
CA ALA A 31 1.47 2.27 3.48
C ALA A 31 0.28 1.44 2.97
N ILE A 32 0.42 0.10 2.93
CA ILE A 32 -0.63 -0.80 2.44
C ILE A 32 -1.82 -0.84 3.39
N GLU A 33 -1.61 -0.79 4.70
CA GLU A 33 -2.71 -0.68 5.65
C GLU A 33 -3.44 0.66 5.56
N ALA A 34 -2.71 1.77 5.40
CA ALA A 34 -3.31 3.09 5.20
C ALA A 34 -4.18 3.14 3.93
N ILE A 35 -3.71 2.54 2.83
CA ILE A 35 -4.48 2.42 1.58
C ILE A 35 -5.72 1.54 1.78
N ARG A 36 -5.58 0.40 2.48
CA ARG A 36 -6.70 -0.52 2.74
C ARG A 36 -7.82 0.20 3.50
N LEU A 37 -7.46 0.91 4.57
CA LEU A 37 -8.40 1.64 5.41
C LEU A 37 -9.07 2.78 4.65
N GLU A 38 -8.31 3.57 3.88
CA GLU A 38 -8.83 4.71 3.13
C GLU A 38 -9.80 4.28 2.02
N LEU A 39 -9.52 3.16 1.36
CA LEU A 39 -10.36 2.64 0.28
C LEU A 39 -11.45 1.69 0.76
N ASP A 40 -11.64 1.56 2.09
CA ASP A 40 -12.58 0.62 2.73
C ASP A 40 -12.51 -0.81 2.14
N CYS A 41 -11.28 -1.28 1.93
CA CYS A 41 -11.03 -2.60 1.39
C CYS A 41 -11.01 -3.66 2.49
N ALA A 42 -11.61 -4.82 2.22
CA ALA A 42 -11.57 -5.94 3.15
C ALA A 42 -10.13 -6.39 3.43
N ASN A 43 -9.31 -6.52 2.38
CA ASN A 43 -7.91 -6.91 2.45
C ASN A 43 -7.10 -6.09 1.45
N ALA A 44 -5.79 -5.94 1.69
CA ALA A 44 -4.86 -5.43 0.69
C ALA A 44 -3.63 -6.32 0.63
N VAL A 45 -3.08 -6.51 -0.57
CA VAL A 45 -1.91 -7.34 -0.82
C VAL A 45 -0.93 -6.58 -1.71
N LEU A 46 0.34 -6.62 -1.34
CA LEU A 46 1.44 -6.07 -2.11
C LEU A 46 2.50 -7.15 -2.34
N ALA A 47 2.80 -7.42 -3.61
CA ALA A 47 3.94 -8.22 -4.02
C ALA A 47 4.94 -7.32 -4.75
N LEU A 48 6.16 -7.21 -4.21
CA LEU A 48 7.29 -6.56 -4.87
C LEU A 48 8.25 -7.62 -5.37
N GLN A 49 8.60 -7.52 -6.64
CA GLN A 49 9.56 -8.40 -7.29
C GLN A 49 10.64 -7.55 -7.97
N SER A 50 11.88 -8.00 -7.86
CA SER A 50 13.00 -7.44 -8.61
C SER A 50 12.83 -7.80 -10.09
N LEU A 51 12.90 -6.80 -10.97
CA LEU A 51 12.81 -7.03 -12.40
C LEU A 51 14.09 -7.66 -12.98
N ASP A 52 15.24 -7.46 -12.34
CA ASP A 52 16.54 -7.92 -12.84
C ASP A 52 16.71 -9.44 -12.71
N ASP A 53 16.28 -10.01 -11.58
CA ASP A 53 16.51 -11.41 -11.22
C ASP A 53 15.20 -12.17 -10.87
N GLY A 54 14.04 -11.50 -10.94
CA GLY A 54 12.76 -12.10 -10.58
C GLY A 54 12.62 -12.41 -9.09
N ARG A 55 13.55 -11.96 -8.23
CA ARG A 55 13.51 -12.28 -6.80
C ARG A 55 12.34 -11.55 -6.12
N ALA A 56 11.59 -12.27 -5.29
CA ALA A 56 10.62 -11.66 -4.40
C ALA A 56 11.34 -10.77 -3.38
N ILE A 57 10.96 -9.49 -3.35
CA ILE A 57 11.48 -8.49 -2.43
C ILE A 57 10.59 -8.39 -1.19
N LEU A 58 9.27 -8.37 -1.40
CA LEU A 58 8.27 -8.26 -0.35
C LEU A 58 7.00 -8.97 -0.81
N ASN A 59 6.38 -9.71 0.11
CA ASN A 59 5.02 -10.14 -0.03
C ASN A 59 4.31 -9.79 1.29
N HIS A 60 3.43 -8.81 1.23
CA HIS A 60 2.74 -8.30 2.40
C HIS A 60 1.24 -8.33 2.16
N ALA A 61 0.50 -8.75 3.16
CA ALA A 61 -0.95 -8.75 3.14
C ALA A 61 -1.48 -8.30 4.49
N THR A 62 -2.54 -7.50 4.45
CA THR A 62 -3.18 -6.95 5.63
C THR A 62 -4.56 -7.57 5.83
N ASN A 63 -4.97 -7.67 7.10
CA ASN A 63 -6.27 -8.18 7.54
C ASN A 63 -6.57 -9.66 7.16
N ILE A 64 -5.55 -10.52 7.11
CA ILE A 64 -5.75 -11.96 6.93
C ILE A 64 -6.24 -12.59 8.24
N SER A 65 -7.32 -13.36 8.18
CA SER A 65 -7.90 -14.14 9.30
C SER A 65 -7.79 -15.64 9.07
#